data_AF-A0A2P8EDK5-F1
#
_entry.id   AF-A0A2P8EDK5-F1
#
_cell.length_a   1.000
_cell.length_b   1.000
_cell.length_c   1.000
_cell.angle_alpha   90.00
_cell.angle_beta   90.00
_cell.angle_gamma   90.00
#
_symmetry.space_group_name_H-M   'P 1'
#
loop_
_entity.id
_entity.type
_entity.pdbx_description
1 polymer ?
#
loop_
_entity_poly.entity_id
_entity_poly.type
_entity_poly.pdbx_seq_one_letter_code
_entity_poly.pdbx_strand_id
1 'polypeptide(L)' 'MKKKLKKKWLIFSVGGILLMGIGLSFLGEATILKWDEVGFLLWFGLGTFALAIFFAGLSLFGQAVVFKSKLDQKKRKR' A
#
# COMPACT_ATOMS: atom_id res chain seq x y z
N MET A 1 28.14 -1.67 -6.13
CA MET A 1 26.77 -1.75 -6.71
C MET A 1 25.68 -2.38 -5.81
N LYS A 2 26.00 -3.26 -4.84
CA LYS A 2 25.04 -3.99 -3.97
C LYS A 2 24.14 -3.12 -3.04
N LYS A 3 24.56 -1.90 -2.66
CA LYS A 3 23.79 -0.99 -1.79
C LYS A 3 22.55 -0.38 -2.46
N LYS A 4 22.59 -0.12 -3.78
CA LYS A 4 21.47 0.51 -4.52
C LYS A 4 20.23 -0.39 -4.59
N LEU A 5 20.41 -1.72 -4.66
CA LEU A 5 19.30 -2.69 -4.75
C LEU A 5 18.55 -2.85 -3.42
N LYS A 6 19.26 -2.85 -2.29
CA LYS A 6 18.61 -2.83 -0.96
C LYS A 6 17.79 -1.55 -0.74
N LYS A 7 18.29 -0.41 -1.24
CA LYS A 7 17.62 0.89 -1.13
C LYS A 7 16.36 0.97 -2.01
N LYS A 8 16.43 0.48 -3.26
CA LYS A 8 15.26 0.35 -4.14
C LYS A 8 14.16 -0.50 -3.52
N TRP A 9 14.51 -1.64 -2.93
CA TRP A 9 13.50 -2.45 -2.25
C TRP A 9 12.84 -1.75 -1.08
N LEU A 10 13.63 -1.11 -0.21
CA LEU A 10 13.08 -0.40 0.93
C LEU A 10 12.09 0.68 0.47
N ILE A 11 12.40 1.39 -0.61
CA ILE A 11 11.50 2.40 -1.18
C ILE A 11 10.20 1.77 -1.67
N PHE A 12 10.23 0.62 -2.36
CA PHE A 12 9.01 -0.05 -2.82
C PHE A 12 8.18 -0.64 -1.67
N SER A 13 8.83 -1.24 -0.67
CA SER A 13 8.13 -1.78 0.51
C SER A 13 7.55 -0.68 1.39
N VAL A 14 8.33 0.36 1.68
CA VAL A 14 7.87 1.50 2.48
C VAL A 14 6.80 2.28 1.72
N GLY A 15 6.95 2.44 0.39
CA GLY A 15 5.94 3.07 -0.46
C GLY A 15 4.61 2.30 -0.49
N GLY A 16 4.64 0.97 -0.57
CA GLY A 16 3.43 0.14 -0.53
C GLY A 16 2.71 0.21 0.83
N ILE A 17 3.45 0.18 1.93
CA ILE A 17 2.89 0.35 3.29
C ILE A 17 2.30 1.75 3.47
N LEU A 18 2.99 2.79 3.00
CA LEU A 18 2.48 4.17 3.02
C LEU A 18 1.18 4.30 2.21
N LEU A 19 1.12 3.74 1.00
CA LEU A 19 -0.10 3.73 0.18
C LEU A 19 -1.26 3.02 0.89
N MET A 20 -0.98 1.87 1.52
CA MET A 20 -1.98 1.17 2.34
C MET A 20 -2.45 2.04 3.51
N GLY A 21 -1.54 2.70 4.24
CA GLY A 21 -1.89 3.58 5.35
C GLY A 21 -2.74 4.78 4.91
N ILE A 22 -2.44 5.36 3.74
CA ILE A 22 -3.24 6.43 3.13
C ILE A 22 -4.64 5.93 2.76
N GLY A 23 -4.74 4.75 2.13
CA GLY A 23 -6.03 4.11 1.84
C GLY A 23 -6.85 3.86 3.10
N LEU A 24 -6.20 3.41 4.20
CA LEU A 24 -6.88 3.22 5.49
C LEU A 24 -7.35 4.53 6.12
N SER A 25 -6.57 5.61 5.96
CA SER A 25 -6.92 6.94 6.47
C SER A 25 -8.14 7.49 5.75
N PHE A 26 -8.21 7.34 4.42
CA PHE A 26 -9.39 7.70 3.64
C PHE A 26 -10.61 6.83 3.97
N LEU A 27 -10.40 5.55 4.30
CA LEU A 27 -11.46 4.68 4.77
C LEU A 27 -12.03 5.19 6.11
N GLY A 28 -11.16 5.64 7.02
CA GLY A 28 -11.56 6.23 8.30
C GLY A 28 -12.37 7.53 8.14
N GLU A 29 -11.86 8.46 7.33
CA GLU A 29 -12.58 9.69 6.94
C GLU A 29 -13.94 9.37 6.32
N ALA A 30 -14.00 8.38 5.43
CA ALA A 30 -15.26 7.88 4.93
C ALA A 30 -16.13 7.45 6.12
N THR A 31 -15.73 6.49 6.95
CA THR A 31 -16.57 5.99 8.06
C THR A 31 -17.11 7.10 8.95
N ILE A 32 -16.36 8.18 9.17
CA ILE A 32 -16.83 9.38 9.89
C ILE A 32 -17.90 10.13 9.09
N LEU A 33 -17.71 10.36 7.79
CA LEU A 33 -18.74 10.93 6.89
C LEU A 33 -20.04 10.11 6.84
N LYS A 34 -19.97 8.78 7.04
CA LYS A 34 -21.16 7.93 7.19
C LYS A 34 -22.01 8.33 8.40
N TRP A 35 -21.33 8.65 9.50
CA TRP A 35 -21.96 8.99 10.77
C TRP A 35 -22.58 10.39 10.72
N ASP A 36 -22.06 11.28 9.89
CA ASP A 36 -22.49 12.67 9.76
C ASP A 36 -23.66 12.87 8.77
N GLU A 37 -24.37 11.79 8.41
CA GLU A 37 -25.51 11.76 7.45
C GLU A 37 -25.24 12.38 6.06
N VAL A 38 -23.97 12.56 5.69
CA VAL A 38 -23.58 13.06 4.37
C VAL A 38 -23.91 11.98 3.33
N GLY A 39 -24.62 12.37 2.27
CA GLY A 39 -25.29 11.48 1.32
C GLY A 39 -24.58 10.15 1.04
N PHE A 40 -25.33 9.04 1.18
CA PHE A 40 -24.86 7.65 1.07
C PHE A 40 -23.88 7.37 -0.09
N LEU A 41 -24.11 7.98 -1.25
CA LEU A 41 -23.27 7.86 -2.45
C LEU A 41 -21.85 8.43 -2.27
N LEU A 42 -21.71 9.54 -1.54
CA LEU A 42 -20.43 10.19 -1.28
C LEU A 42 -19.58 9.32 -0.34
N TRP A 43 -20.16 8.91 0.79
CA TRP A 43 -19.49 8.02 1.73
C TRP A 43 -19.07 6.69 1.09
N PHE A 44 -20.01 6.05 0.39
CA PHE A 44 -19.78 4.75 -0.23
C PHE A 44 -18.74 4.83 -1.37
N GLY A 45 -18.80 5.89 -2.19
CA GLY A 45 -17.81 6.15 -3.24
C GLY A 45 -16.41 6.35 -2.67
N LEU A 46 -16.28 7.19 -1.64
CA LEU A 46 -14.99 7.49 -0.99
C LEU A 46 -14.41 6.26 -0.29
N GLY A 47 -15.25 5.46 0.39
CA GLY A 47 -14.85 4.20 1.01
C GLY A 47 -14.41 3.14 -0.01
N THR A 48 -15.13 3.01 -1.14
CA THR A 48 -14.76 2.05 -2.20
C THR A 48 -13.45 2.47 -2.88
N PHE A 49 -13.27 3.77 -3.12
CA PHE A 49 -12.05 4.32 -3.67
C PHE A 49 -10.86 4.11 -2.72
N ALA A 50 -11.06 4.34 -1.42
CA ALA A 50 -10.08 4.07 -0.38
C ALA A 50 -9.66 2.58 -0.36
N LEU A 51 -10.63 1.67 -0.50
CA LEU A 51 -10.39 0.24 -0.56
C LEU A 51 -9.59 -0.15 -1.83
N ALA A 52 -9.92 0.44 -2.98
CA ALA A 52 -9.16 0.24 -4.22
C ALA A 52 -7.70 0.69 -4.08
N ILE A 53 -7.46 1.86 -3.47
CA ILE A 53 -6.10 2.36 -3.17
C ILE A 53 -5.37 1.42 -2.22
N PHE A 54 -6.05 0.93 -1.18
CA PHE A 54 -5.48 -0.02 -0.22
C PHE A 54 -5.03 -1.31 -0.90
N PHE A 55 -5.88 -1.93 -1.72
CA PHE A 55 -5.53 -3.15 -2.45
C PHE A 55 -4.45 -2.92 -3.52
N ALA A 56 -4.45 -1.75 -4.17
CA ALA A 56 -3.36 -1.36 -5.08
C ALA A 56 -2.02 -1.24 -4.32
N GLY A 57 -2.03 -0.60 -3.15
CA GLY A 57 -0.88 -0.52 -2.25
C GLY A 57 -0.39 -1.89 -1.79
N LEU A 58 -1.31 -2.79 -1.45
CA LEU A 58 -1.02 -4.16 -1.04
C LEU A 58 -0.37 -4.98 -2.16
N SER A 59 -0.86 -4.84 -3.40
CA SER A 59 -0.25 -5.50 -4.58
C SER A 59 1.17 -5.00 -4.84
N LEU A 60 1.38 -3.68 -4.80
CA LEU A 60 2.70 -3.06 -4.93
C LEU A 60 3.65 -3.50 -3.81
N PHE A 61 3.16 -3.56 -2.58
CA PHE A 61 3.92 -4.04 -1.42
C PHE A 61 4.32 -5.51 -1.59
N GLY A 62 3.40 -6.38 -2.01
CA GLY A 62 3.66 -7.80 -2.24
C GLY A 62 4.75 -8.04 -3.29
N GLN A 63 4.68 -7.33 -4.43
CA GLN A 63 5.72 -7.40 -5.46
C GLN A 63 7.08 -6.91 -4.95
N ALA A 64 7.10 -5.85 -4.14
CA ALA A 64 8.30 -5.36 -3.51
C ALA A 64 8.97 -6.45 -2.67
N VAL A 65 8.23 -7.05 -1.72
CA VAL A 65 8.72 -8.09 -0.81
C VAL A 65 9.30 -9.29 -1.59
N VAL A 66 8.59 -9.75 -2.62
CA VAL A 66 9.06 -10.86 -3.49
C VAL A 66 10.37 -10.50 -4.18
N PHE A 67 10.52 -9.27 -4.69
CA PHE A 67 11.76 -8.82 -5.33
C PHE A 67 12.97 -8.83 -4.40
N LYS A 68 12.82 -8.46 -3.11
CA LYS A 68 13.90 -8.59 -2.12
C LYS A 68 14.19 -10.01 -1.75
N SER A 69 13.16 -10.82 -1.54
CA SER A 69 13.36 -12.24 -1.23
C SER A 69 14.19 -12.91 -2.32
N LYS A 70 13.84 -12.68 -3.60
CA LYS A 70 14.62 -13.17 -4.76
C LYS A 70 16.05 -12.59 -4.81
N LEU A 71 16.22 -11.29 -4.53
CA LEU A 71 17.54 -10.64 -4.47
C LEU A 71 18.44 -11.21 -3.37
N ASP A 72 17.88 -11.53 -2.21
CA ASP A 72 18.61 -12.05 -1.06
C ASP A 72 18.95 -13.54 -1.24
N GLN A 73 18.03 -14.32 -1.81
CA GLN A 73 18.26 -15.71 -2.22
C GLN A 73 19.40 -15.82 -3.25
N LYS A 74 19.43 -14.94 -4.26
CA LYS A 74 20.51 -14.91 -5.27
C LYS A 74 21.86 -14.50 -4.66
N LYS A 75 21.85 -13.81 -3.53
CA LYS A 75 23.04 -13.40 -2.79
C LYS A 75 23.59 -14.52 -1.89
N ARG A 76 22.76 -15.52 -1.54
CA ARG A 76 23.12 -16.66 -0.69
C ARG A 76 23.68 -17.86 -1.48
N LYS A 77 23.49 -17.88 -2.81
CA LYS A 77 24.02 -18.93 -3.74
C LYS A 77 25.38 -18.59 -4.38
N ARG A 78 26.02 -17.48 -4.00
CA ARG A 78 27.41 -17.14 -4.36
C ARG A 78 28.21 -16.96 -3.09
#